data_AF-A0A5C2RVN6-F1
#
_entry.id   AF-A0A5C2RVN6-F1
#
_cell.length_a   1.000
_cell.length_b   1.000
_cell.length_c   1.000
_cell.angle_alpha   90.00
_cell.angle_beta   90.00
_cell.angle_gamma   90.00
#
_symmetry.space_group_name_H-M   'P 1'
#
loop_
_entity.id
_entity.type
_entity.pdbx_description
1 polymer ?
#
loop_
_entity_poly.entity_id
_entity_poly.type
_entity_poly.pdbx_seq_one_letter_code
_entity_poly.pdbx_strand_id
1 'polypeptide(L)'
;MLPARPIPHCLNPHYVECDVKQLPIVWFGAPYEEDKVISFAIANGFGDKGDPNDELYAASLTWVNLVKQFYRRFGIYLRIEEVWGLKDNLGLAFYSNRDMLKITKRQRLLVQSTYRAMGYEDEDMQWWLSRDEEL
;
A
#
# COMPACT_ATOMS: atom_id res chain seq x y z
N MET A 1 -15.23 13.33 -3.48
CA MET A 1 -14.94 12.34 -4.55
C MET A 1 -13.56 11.78 -4.28
N LEU A 2 -13.33 10.50 -4.60
CA LEU A 2 -12.01 9.88 -4.53
C LEU A 2 -11.29 10.11 -5.87
N PRO A 3 -9.96 10.27 -5.88
CA PRO A 3 -9.08 10.13 -4.72
C PRO A 3 -9.10 11.33 -3.76
N ALA A 4 -8.73 11.12 -2.49
CA ALA A 4 -8.79 12.16 -1.45
C ALA A 4 -7.70 12.03 -0.37
N ARG A 5 -7.32 13.15 0.28
CA ARG A 5 -6.23 13.22 1.27
C ARG A 5 -6.60 13.88 2.62
N PRO A 6 -7.88 14.11 2.86
CA PRO A 6 -8.46 13.28 3.92
C PRO A 6 -9.47 12.30 3.34
N ILE A 7 -9.51 11.11 3.93
CA ILE A 7 -10.60 10.17 3.67
C ILE A 7 -11.94 10.89 3.97
N PRO A 8 -12.94 10.84 3.08
CA PRO A 8 -14.27 11.38 3.35
C PRO A 8 -14.85 10.78 4.64
N HIS A 9 -15.51 11.59 5.47
CA HIS A 9 -16.06 11.11 6.76
C HIS A 9 -16.99 9.90 6.62
N CYS A 10 -17.80 9.85 5.56
CA CYS A 10 -18.70 8.73 5.28
C CYS A 10 -17.98 7.39 5.00
N LEU A 11 -16.67 7.40 4.77
CA LEU A 11 -15.85 6.21 4.52
C LEU A 11 -14.86 5.95 5.65
N ASN A 12 -14.81 6.81 6.66
CA ASN A 12 -13.89 6.73 7.78
C ASN A 12 -14.57 6.06 8.99
N PRO A 13 -14.07 4.89 9.46
CA PRO A 13 -14.66 4.18 10.60
C PRO A 13 -14.78 4.97 11.90
N HIS A 14 -14.01 6.05 12.06
CA HIS A 14 -14.10 6.90 13.26
C HIS A 14 -15.32 7.84 13.26
N TYR A 15 -16.01 8.00 12.12
CA TYR A 15 -17.06 9.00 11.92
C TYR A 15 -18.40 8.40 11.50
N VAL A 16 -18.53 7.07 11.54
CA VAL A 16 -19.75 6.35 11.16
C VAL A 16 -20.18 5.41 12.28
N GLU A 17 -21.49 5.18 12.38
CA GLU A 17 -22.09 4.28 13.38
C GLU A 17 -22.40 2.88 12.83
N CYS A 18 -22.21 2.65 11.53
CA CYS A 18 -22.44 1.35 10.91
C CYS A 18 -21.27 0.38 11.13
N ASP A 19 -21.50 -0.91 10.86
CA ASP A 19 -20.40 -1.88 10.82
C ASP A 19 -19.41 -1.48 9.71
N VAL A 20 -18.12 -1.42 10.07
CA VAL A 20 -17.01 -1.12 9.16
C VAL A 20 -17.01 -2.01 7.92
N LYS A 21 -17.53 -3.24 8.01
CA LYS A 21 -17.69 -4.16 6.88
C LYS A 21 -18.70 -3.69 5.84
N GLN A 22 -19.62 -2.81 6.21
CA GLN A 22 -20.64 -2.24 5.31
C GLN A 22 -20.12 -1.01 4.54
N LEU A 23 -18.96 -0.47 4.94
CA LEU A 23 -18.34 0.64 4.22
C LEU A 23 -17.69 0.13 2.94
N PRO A 24 -17.84 0.86 1.81
CA PRO A 24 -17.03 0.62 0.62
C PRO A 24 -15.55 0.56 0.96
N ILE A 25 -14.82 -0.39 0.38
CA ILE A 25 -13.37 -0.49 0.59
C ILE A 25 -12.68 0.66 -0.11
N VAL A 26 -11.89 1.41 0.67
CA VAL A 26 -10.91 2.34 0.13
C VAL A 26 -9.52 2.00 0.64
N TRP A 27 -8.53 2.15 -0.22
CA TRP A 27 -7.13 1.85 0.04
C TRP A 27 -6.31 3.13 0.18
N PHE A 28 -5.50 3.21 1.23
CA PHE A 28 -4.53 4.29 1.37
C PHE A 28 -3.19 3.87 0.75
N GLY A 29 -2.74 4.63 -0.24
CA GLY A 29 -1.62 4.24 -1.09
C GLY A 29 -1.24 5.27 -2.15
N ALA A 30 -0.34 4.85 -3.02
CA ALA A 30 0.13 5.60 -4.19
C ALA A 30 -0.07 4.77 -5.47
N PRO A 31 -0.01 5.39 -6.66
CA PRO A 31 0.09 4.64 -7.91
C PRO A 31 1.22 3.61 -7.85
N TYR A 32 1.01 2.40 -8.36
CA TYR A 32 2.06 1.39 -8.38
C TYR A 32 3.07 1.69 -9.49
N GLU A 33 4.31 1.99 -9.10
CA GLU A 33 5.46 2.10 -9.99
C GLU A 33 6.49 1.03 -9.64
N GLU A 34 6.62 0.00 -10.49
CA GLU A 34 7.51 -1.15 -10.24
C GLU A 34 8.95 -0.72 -9.97
N ASP A 35 9.49 0.20 -10.78
CA ASP A 35 10.86 0.69 -10.64
C ASP A 35 11.13 1.30 -9.25
N LYS A 36 10.20 2.10 -8.72
CA LYS A 36 10.31 2.69 -7.38
C LYS A 36 10.28 1.62 -6.30
N VAL A 37 9.32 0.70 -6.38
CA VAL A 37 9.08 -0.32 -5.35
C VAL A 37 10.21 -1.35 -5.32
N ILE A 38 10.63 -1.86 -6.48
CA ILE A 38 11.66 -2.89 -6.58
C ILE A 38 13.04 -2.31 -6.28
N SER A 39 13.35 -1.09 -6.74
CA SER A 39 14.62 -0.43 -6.38
C SER A 39 14.71 -0.18 -4.87
N PHE A 40 13.63 0.28 -4.25
CA PHE A 40 13.55 0.39 -2.80
C PHE A 40 13.77 -0.95 -2.11
N ALA A 41 13.12 -2.01 -2.58
CA ALA A 41 13.23 -3.34 -2.01
C ALA A 41 14.68 -3.83 -2.01
N ILE A 42 15.34 -3.74 -3.16
CA ILE A 42 16.75 -4.13 -3.32
C ILE A 42 17.64 -3.30 -2.40
N ALA A 43 17.50 -1.97 -2.41
CA ALA A 43 18.31 -1.06 -1.60
C ALA A 43 18.17 -1.30 -0.09
N ASN A 44 17.05 -1.88 0.36
CA ASN A 44 16.77 -2.15 1.76
C ASN A 44 16.97 -3.64 2.14
N GLY A 45 17.60 -4.44 1.28
CA GLY A 45 17.93 -5.83 1.57
C GLY A 45 16.76 -6.81 1.44
N PHE A 46 15.69 -6.40 0.77
CA PHE A 46 14.56 -7.26 0.41
C PHE A 46 14.68 -7.87 -0.98
N GLY A 47 15.73 -7.51 -1.73
CA GLY A 47 16.03 -8.09 -3.04
C GLY A 47 16.17 -9.61 -2.99
N ASP A 48 15.58 -10.29 -3.95
CA ASP A 48 15.75 -11.73 -4.16
C ASP A 48 16.13 -12.01 -5.62
N LYS A 49 17.23 -12.74 -5.81
CA LYS A 49 17.75 -13.13 -7.11
C LYS A 49 17.16 -14.44 -7.62
N GLY A 50 16.61 -15.28 -6.75
CA GLY A 50 16.23 -16.66 -7.07
C GLY A 50 17.42 -17.62 -7.02
N ASP A 51 18.48 -17.36 -7.81
CA ASP A 51 19.78 -18.01 -7.69
C ASP A 51 20.82 -17.01 -7.13
N PRO A 52 21.59 -17.35 -6.08
CA PRO A 52 22.68 -16.51 -5.58
C PRO A 52 23.72 -16.11 -6.64
N ASN A 53 23.87 -16.91 -7.69
CA ASN A 53 24.82 -16.66 -8.79
C ASN A 53 24.28 -15.72 -9.87
N ASP A 54 22.99 -15.40 -9.86
CA ASP A 54 22.42 -14.48 -10.84
C ASP A 54 22.97 -13.05 -10.64
N GLU A 55 23.18 -12.32 -11.73
CA GLU A 55 23.64 -10.93 -11.67
C GLU A 55 22.51 -9.97 -11.30
N LEU A 56 21.28 -10.29 -11.72
CA LEU A 56 20.10 -9.45 -11.58
C LEU A 56 19.13 -9.98 -10.52
N TYR A 57 18.42 -9.06 -9.87
CA TYR A 57 17.33 -9.40 -8.96
C TYR A 57 16.07 -9.73 -9.76
N ALA A 58 15.34 -10.76 -9.34
CA ALA A 58 14.04 -11.10 -9.90
C ALA A 58 12.97 -10.22 -9.25
N ALA A 59 12.30 -9.38 -10.03
CA ALA A 59 11.30 -8.42 -9.52
C ALA A 59 10.16 -9.12 -8.77
N SER A 60 9.63 -10.22 -9.30
CA SER A 60 8.54 -10.99 -8.69
C SER A 60 8.95 -11.61 -7.34
N LEU A 61 10.15 -12.20 -7.26
CA LEU A 61 10.67 -12.77 -6.01
C LEU A 61 10.98 -11.66 -5.00
N THR A 62 11.56 -10.56 -5.46
CA THR A 62 11.84 -9.36 -4.66
C THR A 62 10.56 -8.78 -4.06
N TRP A 63 9.47 -8.69 -4.84
CA TRP A 63 8.17 -8.27 -4.34
C TRP A 63 7.64 -9.22 -3.24
N VAL A 64 7.65 -10.53 -3.49
CA VAL A 64 7.20 -11.53 -2.51
C VAL A 64 8.02 -11.44 -1.22
N ASN A 65 9.33 -11.26 -1.34
CA ASN A 65 10.23 -11.13 -0.20
C ASN A 65 9.99 -9.83 0.56
N LEU A 66 9.82 -8.70 -0.14
CA LEU A 66 9.43 -7.41 0.42
C LEU A 66 8.16 -7.55 1.24
N VAL A 67 7.06 -8.05 0.66
CA VAL A 67 5.77 -8.18 1.37
C VAL A 67 5.92 -9.02 2.65
N LYS A 68 6.59 -10.17 2.56
CA LYS A 68 6.79 -11.08 3.70
C LYS A 68 7.63 -10.45 4.80
N GLN A 69 8.78 -9.89 4.45
CA GLN A 69 9.70 -9.33 5.43
C GLN A 69 9.18 -8.02 6.03
N PHE A 70 8.56 -7.18 5.21
CA PHE A 70 7.95 -5.94 5.67
C PHE A 70 6.83 -6.21 6.68
N TYR A 71 5.98 -7.21 6.41
CA TYR A 71 4.97 -7.63 7.39
C TYR A 71 5.60 -8.18 8.67
N ARG A 72 6.58 -9.08 8.58
CA ARG A 72 7.26 -9.63 9.77
C ARG A 72 7.89 -8.54 10.64
N ARG A 73 8.46 -7.51 10.02
CA ARG A 73 9.18 -6.44 10.71
C ARG A 73 8.26 -5.37 11.27
N PHE A 74 7.15 -5.08 10.59
CA PHE A 74 6.35 -3.88 10.84
C PHE A 74 4.86 -4.12 11.06
N GLY A 75 4.39 -5.35 10.84
CA GLY A 75 2.98 -5.73 10.97
C GLY A 75 2.06 -5.10 9.93
N ILE A 76 2.60 -4.67 8.78
CA ILE A 76 1.84 -4.06 7.67
C ILE A 76 2.01 -4.94 6.44
N TYR A 77 0.90 -5.32 5.82
CA TYR A 77 0.92 -6.01 4.53
C TYR A 77 0.88 -4.98 3.41
N LEU A 78 1.95 -4.93 2.62
CA LEU A 78 1.92 -4.21 1.34
C LEU A 78 1.08 -5.01 0.34
N ARG A 79 0.26 -4.29 -0.43
CA ARG A 79 -0.64 -4.87 -1.41
C ARG A 79 -0.56 -4.09 -2.71
N ILE A 80 -0.78 -4.77 -3.82
CA ILE A 80 -1.12 -4.14 -5.09
C ILE A 80 -2.61 -4.38 -5.27
N GLU A 81 -3.38 -3.31 -5.37
CA GLU A 81 -4.84 -3.36 -5.40
C GLU A 81 -5.35 -2.66 -6.65
N GLU A 82 -6.40 -3.21 -7.26
CA GLU A 82 -7.12 -2.52 -8.32
C GLU A 82 -8.02 -1.42 -7.73
N VAL A 83 -7.83 -0.20 -8.20
CA VAL A 83 -8.52 1.00 -7.72
C VAL A 83 -8.97 1.91 -8.85
N TRP A 84 -10.08 2.60 -8.64
CA TRP A 84 -10.59 3.59 -9.59
C TRP A 84 -9.78 4.88 -9.55
N GLY A 85 -9.60 5.51 -10.71
CA GLY A 85 -9.01 6.85 -10.85
C GLY A 85 -7.51 6.87 -11.17
N LEU A 86 -6.85 5.71 -11.20
CA LEU A 86 -5.48 5.58 -11.72
C LEU A 86 -5.50 5.16 -13.19
N LYS A 87 -4.49 5.60 -13.95
CA LYS A 87 -4.36 5.27 -15.39
C LYS A 87 -4.36 3.75 -15.64
N ASP A 88 -3.55 3.04 -14.86
CA ASP A 88 -3.40 1.58 -14.96
C ASP A 88 -4.22 0.84 -13.89
N ASN A 89 -5.05 1.56 -13.13
CA ASN A 89 -5.85 1.07 -12.00
C ASN A 89 -5.08 0.36 -10.89
N LEU A 90 -3.74 0.27 -10.90
CA LEU A 90 -2.97 -0.42 -9.86
C LEU A 90 -2.42 0.56 -8.83
N GLY A 91 -2.80 0.37 -7.56
CA GLY A 91 -2.28 1.12 -6.42
C GLY A 91 -1.41 0.25 -5.50
N LEU A 92 -0.27 0.77 -5.08
CA LEU A 92 0.46 0.24 -3.93
C LEU A 92 -0.25 0.68 -2.64
N ALA A 93 -0.93 -0.25 -1.99
CA ALA A 93 -1.71 0.00 -0.79
C ALA A 93 -0.99 -0.50 0.48
N PHE A 94 -1.12 0.29 1.55
CA PHE A 94 -0.57 -0.05 2.87
C PHE A 94 -1.63 -0.56 3.85
N TYR A 95 -2.84 0.02 3.78
CA TYR A 95 -3.97 -0.37 4.63
C TYR A 95 -5.28 0.15 4.03
N SER A 96 -6.39 -0.51 4.35
CA SER A 96 -7.73 -0.06 3.97
C SER A 96 -8.34 0.85 5.03
N ASN A 97 -9.47 1.50 4.71
CA ASN A 97 -10.29 2.16 5.72
C ASN A 97 -10.67 1.18 6.84
N ARG A 98 -10.97 -0.08 6.51
CA ARG A 98 -11.34 -1.11 7.49
C ARG A 98 -10.22 -1.46 8.47
N ASP A 99 -8.97 -1.18 8.12
CA ASP A 99 -7.80 -1.38 8.97
C ASP A 99 -7.47 -0.15 9.84
N MET A 100 -8.09 1.01 9.60
CA MET A 100 -7.75 2.27 10.29
C MET A 100 -7.81 2.19 11.82
N LEU A 101 -8.77 1.40 12.34
CA LEU A 101 -8.92 1.20 13.79
C LEU A 101 -7.83 0.30 14.39
N LYS A 102 -7.14 -0.50 13.56
CA LYS A 102 -6.09 -1.45 13.97
C LYS A 102 -4.69 -0.89 13.77
N ILE A 103 -4.52 0.04 12.82
CA ILE A 103 -3.22 0.64 12.52
C ILE A 103 -2.82 1.64 13.61
N THR A 104 -1.65 1.42 14.21
CA THR A 104 -1.09 2.29 15.25
C THR A 104 -0.54 3.60 14.67
N LYS A 105 -0.39 4.63 15.52
CA LYS A 105 0.27 5.89 15.13
C LYS A 105 1.69 5.65 14.60
N ARG A 106 2.44 4.71 15.19
CA ARG A 106 3.79 4.35 14.75
C ARG A 106 3.78 3.74 13.34
N GLN A 107 2.83 2.85 13.06
CA GLN A 107 2.67 2.27 11.72
C GLN A 107 2.29 3.34 10.69
N ARG A 108 1.44 4.32 11.02
CA ARG A 108 1.14 5.44 10.12
C ARG A 108 2.39 6.26 9.76
N LEU A 109 3.24 6.58 10.74
CA LEU A 109 4.50 7.29 10.50
C LEU A 109 5.47 6.46 9.67
N LEU A 110 5.52 5.15 9.90
CA LEU A 110 6.32 4.23 9.10
C LEU A 110 5.83 4.18 7.64
N VAL A 111 4.52 4.10 7.40
CA VAL A 111 3.96 4.18 6.04
C VAL A 111 4.44 5.46 5.37
N GLN A 112 4.36 6.59 6.09
CA GLN A 112 4.80 7.87 5.57
C GLN A 112 6.29 7.91 5.20
N SER A 113 7.15 7.39 6.06
CA SER A 113 8.58 7.33 5.75
C SER A 113 8.88 6.33 4.63
N THR A 114 8.12 5.24 4.53
CA THR A 114 8.34 4.16 3.57
C THR A 114 8.07 4.63 2.14
N TYR A 115 6.91 5.27 1.86
CA TYR A 115 6.63 5.73 0.50
C TYR A 115 7.61 6.82 0.04
N ARG A 116 8.01 7.72 0.95
CA ARG A 116 9.03 8.73 0.64
C ARG A 116 10.37 8.09 0.31
N ALA A 117 10.75 7.05 1.06
CA ALA A 117 11.97 6.29 0.78
C ALA A 117 11.89 5.50 -0.54
N MET A 118 10.68 5.18 -1.03
CA MET A 118 10.46 4.63 -2.38
C MET A 118 10.55 5.70 -3.48
N GLY A 119 10.55 6.99 -3.13
CA GLY A 119 10.59 8.10 -4.09
C GLY A 119 9.22 8.58 -4.57
N TYR A 120 8.15 8.30 -3.80
CA TYR A 120 6.85 8.94 -4.02
C TYR A 120 6.78 10.30 -3.34
N GLU A 121 6.09 11.23 -3.98
CA GLU A 121 5.78 12.52 -3.42
C GLU A 121 4.58 12.42 -2.48
N ASP A 122 4.47 13.40 -1.60
CA ASP A 122 3.38 13.50 -0.65
C ASP A 122 2.01 13.49 -1.38
N GLU A 123 1.91 14.19 -2.50
CA GLU A 123 0.67 14.33 -3.29
C GLU A 123 0.19 13.01 -3.91
N ASP A 124 1.09 12.06 -4.14
CA ASP A 124 0.77 10.73 -4.68
C ASP A 124 -0.02 9.88 -3.67
N MET A 125 0.12 10.20 -2.37
CA MET A 125 -0.45 9.41 -1.28
C MET A 125 -1.87 9.83 -0.96
N GLN A 126 -2.81 9.07 -1.48
CA GLN A 126 -4.24 9.36 -1.42
C GLN A 126 -5.05 8.12 -1.02
N TRP A 127 -6.32 8.34 -0.74
CA TRP A 127 -7.32 7.29 -0.58
C TRP A 127 -7.97 7.00 -1.92
N TRP A 128 -8.02 5.74 -2.31
CA TRP A 128 -8.54 5.27 -3.60
C TRP A 128 -9.69 4.30 -3.40
N LEU A 129 -10.71 4.35 -4.26
CA LEU A 129 -11.82 3.41 -4.23
C LEU A 129 -11.40 2.08 -4.84
N SER A 130 -11.61 0.96 -4.13
CA SER A 130 -11.35 -0.37 -4.68
C SER A 130 -12.26 -0.67 -5.88
N ARG A 131 -11.75 -1.41 -6.87
CA ARG A 131 -12.55 -1.94 -7.99
C ARG A 131 -13.19 -3.29 -7.68
N ASP A 132 -12.51 -4.09 -6.85
CA ASP A 132 -12.81 -5.51 -6.63
C ASP A 132 -13.68 -5.75 -5.39
N GLU A 133 -14.59 -4.83 -5.07
CA GLU A 133 -15.59 -5.12 -4.05
C GLU A 133 -16.65 -6.05 -4.66
N GLU A 134 -16.43 -7.36 -4.58
CA GLU A 134 -17.50 -8.34 -4.77
C GLU A 134 -18.58 -8.04 -3.73
N LEU A 135 -19.73 -7.57 -4.21
CA LEU A 135 -20.96 -7.33 -3.43
C LEU A 135 -21.62 -8.65 -3.01
#